data_AF-A0A4Y3WXD5-F1
#
_entry.id   AF-A0A4Y3WXD5-F1
#
_cell.length_a   1.000
_cell.length_b   1.000
_cell.length_c   1.000
_cell.angle_alpha   90.00
_cell.angle_beta   90.00
_cell.angle_gamma   90.00
#
_symmetry.space_group_name_H-M   'P 1'
#
loop_
_entity.id
_entity.type
_entity.pdbx_description
1 polymer ?
#
loop_
_entity_poly.entity_id
_entity_poly.type
_entity_poly.pdbx_seq_one_letter_code
_entity_poly.pdbx_strand_id
1 'polypeptide(L)'
;MDSALLAAIIAAAVALLAAITSAVATMRVGAIRKGLQVQIAIPRVDAYRALWDLTRPGSVGEPLDGAARRRLDAQMFEWYYTNGNGIFLSNQSRDLLQETQRALARPGEDWSKIADLLGQVRTSLRNDVGVFGTDDIRRRRRQA
;
A
#
# COMPACT_ATOMS: atom_id res chain seq x y z
N MET A 1 -29.04 26.32 -51.10
CA MET A 1 -28.78 25.67 -49.80
C MET A 1 -28.58 26.78 -48.81
N ASP A 2 -29.44 26.87 -47.81
CA ASP A 2 -29.48 28.04 -46.92
C ASP A 2 -28.21 28.08 -46.07
N SER A 3 -27.61 29.26 -45.93
CA SER A 3 -26.41 29.48 -45.11
C SER A 3 -26.58 29.00 -43.66
N ALA A 4 -27.81 29.05 -43.14
CA ALA A 4 -28.18 28.52 -41.82
C ALA A 4 -28.03 27.00 -41.72
N LEU A 5 -28.41 26.25 -42.77
CA LEU A 5 -28.27 24.79 -42.80
C LEU A 5 -26.79 24.37 -42.80
N LEU A 6 -25.96 25.07 -43.57
CA LEU A 6 -24.51 24.82 -43.61
C LEU A 6 -23.85 25.12 -42.26
N ALA A 7 -24.24 26.23 -41.60
CA ALA A 7 -23.75 26.55 -40.26
C ALA A 7 -24.15 25.49 -39.21
N ALA A 8 -25.38 24.99 -39.28
CA ALA A 8 -25.86 23.94 -38.36
C ALA A 8 -25.09 22.62 -38.54
N ILE A 9 -24.82 22.21 -39.79
CA ILE A 9 -24.02 21.01 -40.08
C ILE A 9 -22.60 21.15 -39.54
N ILE A 10 -21.95 22.30 -39.75
CA ILE A 10 -20.60 22.57 -39.24
C ILE A 10 -20.58 22.53 -37.71
N ALA A 11 -21.54 23.19 -37.05
CA ALA A 11 -21.64 23.19 -35.60
C ALA A 11 -21.82 21.78 -35.03
N ALA A 12 -22.69 20.96 -35.66
CA ALA A 12 -22.89 19.56 -35.27
C ALA A 12 -21.63 18.70 -35.46
N ALA A 13 -20.90 18.89 -36.57
CA ALA A 13 -19.65 18.18 -36.84
C ALA A 13 -18.56 18.54 -35.82
N VAL A 14 -18.42 19.82 -35.47
CA VAL A 14 -17.47 20.29 -34.44
C VAL A 14 -17.84 19.73 -33.07
N ALA A 15 -19.13 19.74 -32.71
CA ALA A 15 -19.60 19.18 -31.45
C ALA A 15 -19.32 17.66 -31.35
N LEU A 16 -19.56 16.92 -32.43
CA LEU A 16 -19.28 15.49 -32.49
C LEU A 16 -17.77 15.21 -32.36
N LEU A 17 -16.94 15.96 -33.06
CA LEU A 17 -15.49 15.82 -32.97
C LEU A 17 -14.98 16.10 -31.55
N ALA A 18 -15.49 17.16 -30.91
CA ALA A 18 -15.15 17.49 -29.52
C ALA A 18 -15.59 16.40 -28.53
N ALA A 19 -16.77 15.80 -28.75
CA ALA A 19 -17.24 14.69 -27.91
C ALA A 19 -16.34 13.45 -28.05
N ILE A 20 -15.93 13.11 -29.28
CA ILE A 20 -15.04 11.97 -29.55
C ILE A 20 -13.66 12.20 -28.91
N THR A 21 -13.06 13.37 -29.09
CA THR A 21 -11.74 13.67 -28.49
C THR A 21 -11.79 13.64 -26.97
N SER A 22 -12.85 14.16 -26.35
CA SER A 22 -13.07 14.10 -24.90
C SER A 22 -13.23 12.67 -24.39
N ALA A 23 -14.00 11.82 -25.08
CA ALA A 23 -14.16 10.42 -24.73
C ALA A 23 -12.82 9.65 -24.78
N VAL A 24 -12.06 9.82 -25.87
CA VAL A 24 -10.73 9.20 -26.03
C VAL A 24 -9.75 9.68 -24.96
N ALA A 25 -9.73 10.98 -24.66
CA ALA A 25 -8.88 11.53 -23.60
C ALA A 25 -9.20 10.90 -22.24
N THR A 26 -10.48 10.78 -21.90
CA THR A 26 -10.92 10.18 -20.63
C THR A 26 -10.53 8.71 -20.53
N MET A 27 -10.71 7.93 -21.60
CA MET A 27 -10.30 6.52 -21.65
C MET A 27 -8.79 6.37 -21.49
N ARG A 28 -7.98 7.22 -22.15
CA ARG A 28 -6.52 7.19 -22.02
C ARG A 28 -6.05 7.55 -20.61
N VAL A 29 -6.63 8.58 -20.00
CA VAL A 29 -6.33 8.93 -18.60
C VAL A 29 -6.66 7.76 -17.67
N GLY A 30 -7.79 7.08 -17.89
CA GLY A 30 -8.14 5.88 -17.13
C GLY A 30 -7.13 4.73 -17.30
N ALA A 31 -6.68 4.45 -18.53
CA ALA A 31 -5.68 3.43 -18.81
C ALA A 31 -4.31 3.77 -18.19
N ILE A 32 -3.86 5.02 -18.28
CA ILE A 32 -2.60 5.48 -17.68
C ILE A 32 -2.66 5.32 -16.16
N ARG A 33 -3.75 5.72 -15.51
CA ARG A 33 -3.93 5.54 -14.06
C ARG A 33 -3.85 4.08 -13.64
N LYS A 34 -4.50 3.18 -14.39
CA LYS A 34 -4.41 1.73 -14.14
C LYS A 34 -2.99 1.21 -14.34
N GLY A 35 -2.30 1.66 -15.39
CA GLY A 35 -0.90 1.32 -15.63
C GLY A 35 0.03 1.74 -14.49
N LEU A 36 -0.10 2.98 -14.01
CA LEU A 36 0.65 3.49 -12.86
C LEU A 36 0.33 2.72 -11.58
N GLN A 37 -0.94 2.37 -11.35
CA GLN A 37 -1.33 1.55 -10.20
C GLN A 37 -0.65 0.18 -10.22
N VAL A 38 -0.59 -0.48 -11.38
CA VAL A 38 0.11 -1.77 -11.53
C VAL A 38 1.61 -1.60 -11.32
N GLN A 39 2.22 -0.55 -11.88
CA GLN A 39 3.65 -0.26 -11.71
C GLN A 39 4.05 0.00 -10.25
N ILE A 40 3.16 0.58 -9.44
CA ILE A 40 3.39 0.78 -8.00
C ILE A 40 3.06 -0.48 -7.19
N ALA A 41 2.08 -1.27 -7.63
CA ALA A 41 1.65 -2.47 -6.92
C ALA A 41 2.76 -3.53 -6.84
N ILE A 42 3.51 -3.75 -7.94
CA ILE A 42 4.56 -4.77 -7.97
C ILE A 42 5.67 -4.47 -6.93
N PRO A 43 6.35 -3.30 -6.95
CA PRO A 43 7.37 -2.97 -5.94
C PRO A 43 6.84 -2.98 -4.51
N ARG A 44 5.57 -2.60 -4.31
CA ARG A 44 4.92 -2.65 -3.00
C ARG A 44 4.77 -4.08 -2.49
N VAL A 45 4.33 -5.01 -3.32
CA VAL A 45 4.21 -6.44 -2.94
C VAL A 45 5.58 -7.02 -2.61
N ASP A 46 6.60 -6.70 -3.41
CA ASP A 46 7.96 -7.17 -3.16
C ASP A 46 8.54 -6.61 -1.84
N ALA A 47 8.34 -5.32 -1.58
CA ALA A 47 8.71 -4.68 -0.31
C ALA A 47 8.04 -5.38 0.89
N TYR A 48 6.74 -5.63 0.79
CA TYR A 48 5.97 -6.28 1.85
C TYR A 48 6.38 -7.73 2.08
N ARG A 49 6.72 -8.45 1.00
CA ARG A 49 7.26 -9.81 1.10
C ARG A 49 8.59 -9.82 1.83
N ALA A 50 9.49 -8.88 1.51
CA ALA A 50 10.78 -8.75 2.21
C ALA A 50 10.59 -8.47 3.71
N LEU A 51 9.68 -7.56 4.09
CA LEU A 51 9.38 -7.32 5.51
C LEU A 51 8.71 -8.51 6.20
N TRP A 52 7.82 -9.21 5.48
CA TRP A 52 7.18 -10.42 6.00
C TRP A 52 8.23 -11.48 6.35
N ASP A 53 9.19 -11.72 5.45
CA ASP A 53 10.25 -12.70 5.68
C ASP A 53 11.18 -12.27 6.82
N LEU A 54 11.49 -10.97 6.92
CA LEU A 54 12.27 -10.40 8.03
C LEU A 54 11.60 -10.59 9.40
N THR A 55 10.28 -10.43 9.47
CA THR A 55 9.51 -10.51 10.73
C THR A 55 9.07 -11.94 11.10
N ARG A 56 9.22 -12.91 10.18
CA ARG A 56 8.78 -14.29 10.38
C ARG A 56 9.49 -15.01 11.55
N PRO A 57 10.83 -14.95 11.70
CA PRO A 57 11.53 -15.73 12.73
C PRO A 57 11.09 -15.40 14.16
N GLY A 58 10.68 -14.15 14.42
CA GLY A 58 10.33 -13.68 15.76
C GLY A 58 8.87 -13.91 16.19
N SER A 59 8.11 -14.75 15.50
CA SER A 59 6.65 -14.75 15.67
C SER A 59 5.99 -16.10 15.97
N VAL A 60 6.72 -17.20 15.78
CA VAL A 60 6.22 -18.57 16.02
C VAL A 60 7.29 -19.42 16.72
N GLY A 61 8.28 -18.78 17.34
CA GLY A 61 9.49 -19.43 17.84
C GLY A 61 9.79 -19.12 19.29
N GLU A 62 10.91 -19.68 19.75
CA GLU A 62 11.50 -19.38 21.05
C GLU A 62 11.78 -17.88 21.21
N PRO A 63 11.75 -17.37 22.45
CA PRO A 63 12.12 -16.00 22.75
C PRO A 63 13.46 -15.62 22.12
N LEU A 64 13.48 -14.53 21.35
CA LEU A 64 14.74 -13.98 20.87
C LEU A 64 15.57 -13.48 22.04
N ASP A 65 16.82 -13.90 22.10
CA ASP A 65 17.78 -13.34 23.04
C ASP A 65 18.04 -11.85 22.75
N GLY A 66 18.74 -11.18 23.66
CA GLY A 66 19.02 -9.75 23.53
C GLY A 66 19.84 -9.38 22.29
N ALA A 67 20.72 -10.26 21.81
CA ALA A 67 21.53 -10.01 20.61
C ALA A 67 20.70 -10.15 19.33
N ALA A 68 19.86 -11.18 19.26
CA ALA A 68 18.93 -11.42 18.17
C ALA A 68 17.87 -10.32 18.07
N ARG A 69 17.35 -9.83 19.21
CA ARG A 69 16.45 -8.66 19.25
C ARG A 69 17.07 -7.42 18.63
N ARG A 70 18.28 -7.05 19.05
CA ARG A 70 19.00 -5.88 18.50
C ARG A 70 19.28 -6.04 17.02
N ARG A 71 19.62 -7.25 16.57
CA ARG A 71 19.84 -7.54 15.15
C ARG A 71 18.55 -7.35 14.35
N LEU A 72 17.42 -7.88 14.83
CA LEU A 72 16.13 -7.72 14.19
C LEU A 72 15.71 -6.24 14.12
N ASP A 73 15.88 -5.48 15.21
CA ASP A 73 15.60 -4.04 15.23
C ASP A 73 16.42 -3.28 14.19
N ALA A 74 17.74 -3.52 14.14
CA ALA A 74 18.64 -2.91 13.16
C ALA A 74 18.25 -3.28 11.72
N GLN A 75 17.91 -4.54 11.46
CA GLN A 75 17.47 -4.99 10.14
C GLN A 75 16.13 -4.36 9.73
N MET A 76 15.18 -4.21 10.67
CA MET A 76 13.90 -3.55 10.41
C MET A 76 14.09 -2.05 10.13
N PHE A 77 15.02 -1.41 10.83
CA PHE A 77 15.39 -0.02 10.59
C PHE A 77 16.04 0.15 9.21
N GLU A 78 17.02 -0.68 8.88
CA GLU A 78 17.70 -0.66 7.59
C GLU A 78 16.70 -0.91 6.44
N TRP A 79 15.83 -1.91 6.60
CA TRP A 79 14.75 -2.19 5.67
C TRP A 79 13.86 -0.95 5.46
N TYR A 80 13.41 -0.30 6.53
CA TYR A 80 12.50 0.83 6.41
C TYR A 80 13.14 2.03 5.68
N TYR A 81 14.38 2.39 6.04
CA TYR A 81 15.01 3.63 5.58
C TYR A 81 15.93 3.48 4.36
N THR A 82 16.46 2.29 4.09
CA THR A 82 17.56 2.12 3.12
C THR A 82 17.16 1.24 1.93
N ASN A 83 16.79 -0.02 2.18
CA ASN A 83 16.73 -1.02 1.11
C ASN A 83 15.38 -1.74 0.96
N GLY A 84 14.42 -1.48 1.84
CA GLY A 84 13.13 -2.17 1.90
C GLY A 84 11.93 -1.40 1.37
N ASN A 85 12.11 -0.15 0.93
CA ASN A 85 11.04 0.72 0.44
C ASN A 85 9.91 0.92 1.47
N GLY A 86 10.26 1.29 2.71
CA GLY A 86 9.29 1.56 3.79
C GLY A 86 8.21 2.59 3.45
N ILE A 87 8.44 3.43 2.42
CA ILE A 87 7.47 4.38 1.86
C ILE A 87 6.18 3.73 1.36
N PHE A 88 6.19 2.44 1.01
CA PHE A 88 5.00 1.75 0.52
C PHE A 88 4.06 1.27 1.62
N LEU A 89 4.48 1.30 2.89
CA LEU A 89 3.64 0.90 4.02
C LEU A 89 2.42 1.82 4.15
N SER A 90 1.26 1.22 4.48
CA SER A 90 0.15 2.03 4.99
C SER A 90 0.53 2.68 6.32
N ASN A 91 -0.15 3.77 6.69
CA ASN A 91 0.10 4.43 7.98
C ASN A 91 -0.03 3.44 9.15
N GLN A 92 -1.04 2.57 9.11
CA GLN A 92 -1.23 1.54 10.13
C GLN A 92 -0.03 0.57 10.20
N SER A 93 0.41 0.03 9.07
CA SER A 93 1.54 -0.90 9.02
C SER A 93 2.84 -0.23 9.49
N ARG A 94 3.05 1.04 9.14
CA ARG A 94 4.19 1.85 9.60
C ARG A 94 4.16 2.06 11.11
N ASP A 95 3.02 2.45 11.66
CA ASP A 95 2.90 2.75 13.08
C ASP A 95 3.13 1.47 13.92
N LEU A 96 2.59 0.32 13.47
CA LEU A 96 2.88 -1.00 14.05
C LEU A 96 4.36 -1.39 13.96
N LEU A 97 5.01 -1.10 12.83
CA LEU A 97 6.45 -1.36 12.66
C LEU A 97 7.28 -0.56 13.68
N GLN A 98 6.98 0.73 13.83
CA GLN A 98 7.67 1.60 14.78
C GLN A 98 7.42 1.19 16.23
N GLU A 99 6.20 0.77 16.56
CA GLU A 99 5.89 0.23 17.88
C GLU A 99 6.68 -1.06 18.16
N THR A 100 6.78 -1.95 17.17
CA THR A 100 7.57 -3.17 17.25
C THR A 100 9.06 -2.86 17.50
N GLN A 101 9.63 -1.90 16.76
CA GLN A 101 11.03 -1.47 16.96
C GLN A 101 11.27 -0.92 18.36
N ARG A 102 10.36 -0.06 18.87
CA ARG A 102 10.45 0.45 20.25
C ARG A 102 10.42 -0.66 21.29
N ALA A 103 9.59 -1.69 21.06
CA ALA A 103 9.51 -2.86 21.94
C ALA A 103 10.80 -3.70 21.87
N LEU A 104 11.37 -3.93 20.68
CA LEU A 104 12.63 -4.65 20.48
C LEU A 104 13.82 -3.94 21.15
N ALA A 105 13.85 -2.61 21.09
CA ALA A 105 14.90 -1.80 21.69
C ALA A 105 14.81 -1.69 23.21
N ARG A 106 13.64 -1.96 23.82
CA ARG A 106 13.45 -1.81 25.27
C ARG A 106 13.99 -3.02 26.05
N PRO A 107 14.96 -2.83 26.97
CA PRO A 107 15.43 -3.90 27.84
C PRO A 107 14.30 -4.44 28.72
N GLY A 108 14.22 -5.77 28.86
CA GLY A 108 13.23 -6.42 29.72
C GLY A 108 11.80 -6.45 29.18
N GLU A 109 11.53 -5.94 27.98
CA GLU A 109 10.21 -6.07 27.36
C GLU A 109 9.85 -7.54 27.18
N ASP A 110 8.62 -7.92 27.54
CA ASP A 110 8.13 -9.29 27.43
C ASP A 110 8.14 -9.78 25.97
N TRP A 111 8.59 -11.02 25.78
CA TRP A 111 8.60 -11.67 24.47
C TRP A 111 7.21 -11.82 23.89
N SER A 112 6.19 -12.15 24.71
CA SER A 112 4.83 -12.33 24.21
C SER A 112 4.33 -11.07 23.49
N LYS A 113 4.58 -9.90 24.09
CA LYS A 113 4.20 -8.62 23.49
C LYS A 113 4.94 -8.32 22.19
N ILE A 114 6.23 -8.64 22.09
CA ILE A 114 6.98 -8.46 20.83
C ILE A 114 6.44 -9.41 19.75
N ALA A 115 6.20 -10.67 20.10
CA ALA A 115 5.65 -11.66 19.18
C ALA A 115 4.25 -11.23 18.69
N ASP A 116 3.41 -10.68 19.56
CA ASP A 116 2.11 -10.12 19.21
C ASP A 116 2.23 -8.94 18.24
N LEU A 117 3.14 -8.00 18.50
CA LEU A 117 3.39 -6.86 17.60
C LEU A 117 3.90 -7.32 16.22
N LEU A 118 4.83 -8.27 16.17
CA LEU A 118 5.29 -8.89 14.92
C LEU A 118 4.14 -9.63 14.18
N GLY A 119 3.23 -10.26 14.93
CA GLY A 119 2.00 -10.84 14.39
C GLY A 119 1.06 -9.79 13.79
N GLN A 120 0.90 -8.66 14.46
CA GLN A 120 0.09 -7.54 13.99
C GLN A 120 0.67 -6.88 12.73
N VAL A 121 2.00 -6.66 12.69
CA VAL A 121 2.69 -6.16 11.49
C VAL A 121 2.38 -7.07 10.31
N ARG A 122 2.63 -8.38 10.43
CA ARG A 122 2.36 -9.36 9.36
C ARG A 122 0.90 -9.36 8.93
N THR A 123 -0.03 -9.34 9.88
CA THR A 123 -1.48 -9.26 9.58
C THR A 123 -1.81 -7.99 8.79
N SER A 124 -1.24 -6.85 9.19
CA SER A 124 -1.41 -5.57 8.48
C SER A 124 -0.82 -5.61 7.07
N LEU A 125 0.36 -6.20 6.88
CA LEU A 125 0.96 -6.39 5.56
C LEU A 125 0.09 -7.27 4.66
N ARG A 126 -0.48 -8.36 5.19
CA ARG A 126 -1.40 -9.21 4.43
C ARG A 126 -2.65 -8.44 4.01
N ASN A 127 -3.20 -7.60 4.89
CA ASN A 127 -4.33 -6.74 4.57
C ASN A 127 -3.95 -5.67 3.52
N ASP A 128 -2.72 -5.16 3.56
CA ASP A 128 -2.26 -4.17 2.59
C ASP A 128 -1.98 -4.79 1.20
N VAL A 129 -1.44 -6.03 1.12
CA VAL A 129 -1.26 -6.79 -0.14
C VAL A 129 -2.62 -7.22 -0.70
N GLY A 130 -3.47 -7.74 0.20
CA GLY A 130 -4.82 -8.15 -0.09
C GLY A 130 -5.70 -6.93 -0.29
N VAL A 131 -5.55 -6.28 -1.46
CA VAL A 131 -6.65 -5.74 -2.24
C VAL A 131 -7.86 -5.48 -1.36
N PHE A 132 -7.97 -4.28 -0.78
CA PHE A 132 -9.29 -3.84 -0.35
C PHE A 132 -10.20 -3.92 -1.58
N GLY A 133 -10.99 -4.99 -1.68
CA GLY A 133 -12.38 -4.82 -2.02
C GLY A 133 -12.86 -3.72 -1.09
N THR A 134 -13.12 -2.55 -1.65
CA THR A 134 -13.33 -1.26 -0.98
C THR A 134 -14.47 -1.23 0.05
N ASP A 135 -15.12 -2.36 0.28
CA ASP A 135 -16.33 -2.49 1.09
C ASP A 135 -16.05 -2.83 2.56
N ASP A 136 -14.91 -3.44 2.91
CA ASP A 136 -14.73 -3.98 4.26
C ASP A 136 -14.26 -2.94 5.30
N ILE A 137 -13.48 -1.93 4.90
CA ILE A 137 -13.11 -0.81 5.80
C ILE A 137 -14.30 0.10 6.09
N ARG A 138 -15.18 0.35 5.10
CA ARG A 138 -16.36 1.20 5.31
C ARG A 138 -17.37 0.60 6.29
N ARG A 139 -17.43 -0.74 6.40
CA ARG A 139 -18.29 -1.43 7.39
C ARG A 139 -17.79 -1.27 8.83
N ARG A 140 -16.47 -1.37 9.06
CA ARG A 140 -15.92 -1.25 10.43
C ARG A 140 -16.07 0.14 11.04
N ARG A 141 -16.10 1.21 10.23
CA ARG A 141 -16.37 2.58 10.69
C ARG A 141 -17.85 2.91 10.94
N ARG A 142 -18.78 2.02 10.57
CA ARG A 142 -20.22 2.20 10.86
C ARG A 142 -20.68 1.39 12.07
N GLN A 143 -19.82 0.54 12.62
CA GLN A 143 -20.13 -0.36 13.74
C GLN A 143 -19.34 -0.03 15.02
N ALA A 144 -18.52 1.01 15.00
CA ALA A 144 -17.81 1.60 16.13
C ALA A 144 -18.27 3.04 16.31
#